data_AF-A0A967NW48-F1
#
_entry.id   AF-A0A967NW48-F1
#
_cell.length_a   1.000
_cell.length_b   1.000
_cell.length_c   1.000
_cell.angle_alpha   90.00
_cell.angle_beta   90.00
_cell.angle_gamma   90.00
#
_symmetry.space_group_name_H-M   'P 1'
#
loop_
_entity.id
_entity.type
_entity.pdbx_description
1 polymer ?
#
loop_
_entity_poly.entity_id
_entity_poly.type
_entity_poly.pdbx_seq_one_letter_code
_entity_poly.pdbx_strand_id
1 'polypeptide(L)'
;RAETLTPFGVPMLTLAVSGDRLGVHLSAQNLYYLGTASPENLGQFVNIPLNPEDLVRVLLYQPALITAWKEEAFTLTDGGWLLIRSGVEQRQELVFNTERELVEVAYFVENDLKLRVSYSHLNDLARPYPAHVKLELPEKYATIDLEFTDYETNAKIRDGLFMLTPPPGAKVVYLPN
;
A
#
# COMPACT_ATOMS: atom_id res chain seq x y z
N ARG A 1 -2.65 -4.66 -10.13
CA ARG A 1 -1.71 -5.55 -10.84
C ARG A 1 -0.33 -5.07 -10.49
N ALA A 2 0.59 -5.99 -10.21
CA ALA A 2 1.98 -5.70 -9.94
C ALA A 2 2.85 -6.67 -10.71
N GLU A 3 4.04 -6.22 -11.10
CA GLU A 3 5.04 -7.04 -11.77
C GLU A 3 6.38 -6.82 -11.10
N THR A 4 7.08 -7.91 -10.82
CA THR A 4 8.48 -7.86 -10.42
C THR A 4 9.32 -8.15 -11.64
N LEU A 5 10.14 -7.20 -12.03
CA LEU A 5 11.03 -7.33 -13.17
C LEU A 5 12.40 -7.84 -12.73
N THR A 6 13.04 -8.59 -13.61
CA THR A 6 14.49 -8.83 -13.54
C THR A 6 15.26 -7.54 -13.86
N PRO A 7 16.58 -7.46 -13.59
CA PRO A 7 17.41 -6.32 -13.98
C PRO A 7 17.39 -5.99 -15.48
N PHE A 8 16.90 -6.91 -16.33
CA PHE A 8 16.77 -6.73 -17.78
C PHE A 8 15.34 -6.36 -18.23
N GLY A 9 14.45 -6.02 -17.30
CA GLY A 9 13.07 -5.62 -17.60
C GLY A 9 12.13 -6.76 -17.95
N VAL A 10 12.56 -8.02 -17.80
CA VAL A 10 11.70 -9.19 -18.05
C VAL A 10 10.89 -9.52 -16.79
N PRO A 11 9.56 -9.74 -16.88
CA PRO A 11 8.75 -10.14 -15.73
C PRO A 11 9.18 -11.48 -15.14
N MET A 12 9.57 -11.45 -13.86
CA MET A 12 9.84 -12.64 -13.05
C MET A 12 8.57 -13.15 -12.37
N LEU A 13 7.75 -12.22 -11.88
CA LEU A 13 6.47 -12.48 -11.22
C LEU A 13 5.44 -11.48 -11.74
N THR A 14 4.26 -11.95 -12.12
CA THR A 14 3.10 -11.10 -12.43
C THR A 14 1.95 -11.45 -11.51
N LEU A 15 1.38 -10.46 -10.83
CA LEU A 15 0.25 -10.63 -9.92
C LEU A 15 -0.89 -9.71 -10.31
N ALA A 16 -2.12 -10.23 -10.31
CA ALA A 16 -3.31 -9.43 -10.48
C ALA A 16 -4.44 -9.90 -9.57
N VAL A 17 -5.24 -8.93 -9.10
CA VAL A 17 -6.44 -9.14 -8.30
C VAL A 17 -7.62 -8.57 -9.08
N SER A 18 -8.68 -9.34 -9.24
CA SER A 18 -9.93 -8.92 -9.88
C SER A 18 -11.10 -9.47 -9.09
N GLY A 19 -11.84 -8.59 -8.41
CA GLY A 19 -12.85 -9.00 -7.44
C GLY A 19 -12.21 -9.75 -6.27
N ASP A 20 -12.73 -10.93 -5.98
CA ASP A 20 -12.23 -11.86 -4.96
C ASP A 20 -11.10 -12.77 -5.46
N ARG A 21 -10.71 -12.66 -6.75
CA ARG A 21 -9.78 -13.59 -7.38
C ARG A 21 -8.36 -13.03 -7.46
N LEU A 22 -7.40 -13.80 -6.96
CA LEU A 22 -5.96 -13.60 -7.12
C LEU A 22 -5.40 -14.54 -8.17
N GLY A 23 -4.65 -13.99 -9.13
CA GLY A 23 -3.82 -14.74 -10.08
C GLY A 23 -2.37 -14.33 -9.95
N VAL A 24 -1.46 -15.31 -9.86
CA VAL A 24 -0.01 -15.07 -9.82
C VAL A 24 0.70 -15.98 -10.82
N HIS A 25 1.51 -15.41 -11.70
CA HIS A 25 2.35 -16.17 -12.63
C HIS A 25 3.82 -16.02 -12.25
N LEU A 26 4.49 -17.14 -11.99
CA LEU A 26 5.94 -17.23 -11.84
C LEU A 26 6.55 -17.64 -13.18
N SER A 27 7.14 -16.68 -13.89
CA SER A 27 7.58 -16.86 -15.28
C SER A 27 8.63 -17.96 -15.42
N ALA A 28 9.60 -18.02 -14.50
CA ALA A 28 10.73 -18.94 -14.57
C ALA A 28 10.34 -20.42 -14.45
N GLN A 29 9.30 -20.73 -13.65
CA GLN A 29 8.81 -22.11 -13.47
C GLN A 29 7.59 -22.43 -14.32
N ASN A 30 7.05 -21.42 -15.02
CA ASN A 30 5.75 -21.47 -15.70
C ASN A 30 4.63 -22.00 -14.78
N LEU A 31 4.62 -21.53 -13.52
CA LEU A 31 3.60 -21.85 -12.54
C LEU A 31 2.57 -20.72 -12.48
N TYR A 32 1.30 -21.10 -12.47
CA TYR A 32 0.19 -20.17 -12.30
C TYR A 32 -0.59 -20.49 -11.04
N TYR A 33 -0.51 -19.62 -10.04
CA TYR A 33 -1.27 -19.73 -8.81
C TYR A 33 -2.61 -19.03 -8.96
N LEU A 34 -3.67 -19.68 -8.46
CA LEU A 34 -5.03 -19.17 -8.48
C LEU A 34 -5.69 -19.39 -7.12
N GLY A 35 -6.32 -18.36 -6.57
CA GLY A 35 -7.11 -18.49 -5.35
C GLY A 35 -7.83 -17.21 -4.95
N THR A 36 -8.30 -17.16 -3.71
CA THR A 36 -8.93 -15.97 -3.13
C THR A 36 -7.89 -14.87 -2.93
N ALA A 37 -8.26 -13.61 -3.16
CA ALA A 37 -7.47 -12.42 -2.88
C ALA A 37 -7.42 -12.09 -1.38
N SER A 38 -7.01 -13.06 -0.56
CA SER A 38 -6.84 -12.89 0.89
C SER A 38 -5.45 -12.31 1.22
N PRO A 39 -5.28 -11.66 2.39
CA PRO A 39 -3.97 -11.22 2.87
C PRO A 39 -2.94 -12.35 2.95
N GLU A 40 -3.36 -13.54 3.38
CA GLU A 40 -2.50 -14.72 3.51
C GLU A 40 -2.01 -15.21 2.14
N ASN A 41 -2.90 -15.25 1.14
CA ASN A 41 -2.55 -15.65 -0.22
C ASN A 41 -1.69 -14.61 -0.93
N LEU A 42 -1.97 -13.32 -0.75
CA LEU A 42 -1.13 -12.26 -1.30
C LEU A 42 0.26 -12.30 -0.67
N GLY A 43 0.33 -12.44 0.66
CA GLY A 43 1.56 -12.47 1.45
C GLY A 43 2.52 -13.61 1.12
N GLN A 44 2.04 -14.68 0.47
CA GLN A 44 2.92 -15.74 -0.06
C GLN A 44 3.80 -15.26 -1.23
N PHE A 45 3.43 -14.16 -1.89
CA PHE A 45 4.12 -13.65 -3.08
C PHE A 45 4.66 -12.23 -2.89
N VAL A 46 4.06 -11.44 -2.00
CA VAL A 46 4.56 -10.12 -1.63
C VAL A 46 5.04 -10.13 -0.18
N ASN A 47 6.31 -9.79 0.04
CA ASN A 47 6.88 -9.64 1.40
C ASN A 47 6.53 -8.25 1.98
N ILE A 48 5.27 -7.84 1.87
CA ILE A 48 4.77 -6.60 2.46
C ILE A 48 3.89 -7.01 3.65
N PRO A 49 4.30 -6.71 4.90
CA PRO A 49 3.55 -7.07 6.10
C PRO A 49 2.31 -6.18 6.34
N LEU A 50 1.53 -5.90 5.29
CA LEU A 50 0.26 -5.19 5.34
C LEU A 50 -0.80 -6.00 4.60
N ASN A 51 -2.06 -5.87 5.03
CA ASN A 51 -3.14 -6.40 4.22
C ASN A 51 -3.20 -5.63 2.87
N PRO A 52 -3.72 -6.25 1.80
CA PRO A 52 -3.75 -5.65 0.47
C PRO A 52 -4.56 -4.34 0.41
N GLU A 53 -5.66 -4.25 1.16
CA GLU A 53 -6.54 -3.08 1.14
C GLU A 53 -5.86 -1.85 1.75
N ASP A 54 -5.23 -2.00 2.90
CA ASP A 54 -4.51 -0.95 3.61
C ASP A 54 -3.30 -0.49 2.80
N LEU A 55 -2.58 -1.43 2.18
CA LEU A 55 -1.49 -1.09 1.27
C LEU A 55 -2.02 -0.22 0.12
N VAL A 56 -3.09 -0.64 -0.56
CA VAL A 56 -3.69 0.13 -1.66
C VAL A 56 -4.14 1.51 -1.18
N ARG A 57 -4.79 1.62 -0.02
CA ARG A 57 -5.21 2.89 0.59
C ARG A 57 -4.03 3.83 0.85
N VAL A 58 -2.93 3.31 1.41
CA VAL A 58 -1.69 4.06 1.62
C VAL A 58 -1.09 4.53 0.29
N LEU A 59 -1.00 3.64 -0.70
CA LEU A 59 -0.48 3.98 -2.04
C LEU A 59 -1.36 5.03 -2.75
N LEU A 60 -2.67 5.02 -2.52
CA LEU A 60 -3.60 6.01 -3.07
C LEU A 60 -3.61 7.34 -2.31
N TYR A 61 -2.73 7.51 -1.32
CA TYR A 61 -2.69 8.68 -0.44
C TYR A 61 -4.03 8.90 0.30
N GLN A 62 -4.65 7.79 0.72
CA GLN A 62 -5.94 7.73 1.41
C GLN A 62 -5.85 6.83 2.67
N PRO A 63 -5.01 7.17 3.66
CA PRO A 63 -4.86 6.36 4.85
C PRO A 63 -6.20 6.19 5.59
N ALA A 64 -6.47 4.96 6.06
CA ALA A 64 -7.71 4.66 6.77
C ALA A 64 -7.82 5.46 8.07
N LEU A 65 -8.98 6.05 8.34
CA LEU A 65 -9.21 6.75 9.61
C LEU A 65 -9.73 5.77 10.65
N ILE A 66 -9.21 5.86 11.88
CA ILE A 66 -9.76 5.10 13.00
C ILE A 66 -11.13 5.65 13.41
N THR A 67 -11.95 4.79 14.02
CA THR A 67 -13.17 5.23 14.72
C THR A 67 -12.75 5.97 15.99
N ALA A 68 -12.90 7.29 15.99
CA ALA A 68 -12.48 8.14 17.08
C ALA A 68 -13.68 8.66 17.88
N TRP A 69 -13.56 8.72 19.20
CA TRP A 69 -14.51 9.40 20.08
C TRP A 69 -14.01 10.80 20.49
N LYS A 70 -12.73 11.11 20.22
CA LYS A 70 -12.12 12.42 20.47
C LYS A 70 -11.13 12.78 19.36
N GLU A 71 -11.10 14.06 19.01
CA GLU A 71 -10.18 14.63 18.04
C GLU A 71 -9.59 15.92 18.62
N GLU A 72 -8.27 16.09 18.49
CA GLU A 72 -7.53 17.25 18.99
C GLU A 72 -6.52 17.70 17.94
N ALA A 73 -6.41 19.00 17.72
CA ALA A 73 -5.47 19.57 16.77
C ALA A 73 -4.49 20.51 17.48
N PHE A 74 -3.22 20.44 17.09
CA PHE A 74 -2.12 21.23 17.63
C PHE A 74 -1.33 21.85 16.50
N THR A 75 -0.82 23.06 16.71
CA THR A 75 0.17 23.67 15.82
C THR A 75 1.55 23.14 16.18
N LEU A 76 2.30 22.71 15.17
CA LEU A 76 3.69 22.30 15.31
C LEU A 76 4.63 23.51 15.28
N THR A 77 5.85 23.33 15.78
CA THR A 77 6.84 24.42 15.88
C THR A 77 7.32 24.95 14.53
N ASP A 78 7.21 24.13 13.48
CA ASP A 78 7.52 24.47 12.09
C ASP A 78 6.35 25.15 11.36
N GLY A 79 5.22 25.37 12.03
CA GLY A 79 4.01 25.95 11.44
C GLY A 79 3.05 24.93 10.84
N GLY A 80 3.40 23.64 10.84
CA GLY A 80 2.50 22.55 10.47
C GLY A 80 1.42 22.27 11.52
N TRP A 81 0.66 21.21 11.30
CA TRP A 81 -0.42 20.78 12.20
C TRP A 81 -0.31 19.31 12.54
N LEU A 82 -0.61 18.97 13.79
CA LEU A 82 -0.81 17.61 14.26
C LEU A 82 -2.28 17.43 14.64
N LEU A 83 -2.97 16.50 13.97
CA LEU A 83 -4.29 16.04 14.35
C LEU A 83 -4.15 14.68 15.05
N ILE A 84 -4.58 14.61 16.31
CA ILE A 84 -4.66 13.38 17.09
C ILE A 84 -6.12 12.93 17.12
N ARG A 85 -6.38 11.71 16.68
CA ARG A 85 -7.68 11.03 16.77
C ARG A 85 -7.54 9.90 17.80
N SER A 86 -8.44 9.87 18.79
CA SER A 86 -8.41 8.88 19.88
C SER A 86 -9.65 7.99 19.84
N GLY A 87 -9.43 6.69 19.73
CA GLY A 87 -10.40 5.60 19.85
C GLY A 87 -10.30 4.92 21.22
N VAL A 88 -10.98 3.77 21.41
CA VAL A 88 -11.00 3.06 22.72
C VAL A 88 -9.59 2.59 23.11
N GLU A 89 -8.92 1.89 22.21
CA GLU A 89 -7.54 1.39 22.38
C GLU A 89 -6.59 1.91 21.29
N GLN A 90 -7.14 2.65 20.33
CA GLN A 90 -6.43 3.12 19.15
C GLN A 90 -6.15 4.61 19.27
N ARG A 91 -4.98 5.04 18.80
CA ARG A 91 -4.67 6.45 18.56
C ARG A 91 -4.11 6.58 17.16
N GLN A 92 -4.56 7.59 16.43
CA GLN A 92 -4.05 7.94 15.12
C GLN A 92 -3.53 9.37 15.16
N GLU A 93 -2.32 9.56 14.67
CA GLU A 93 -1.69 10.88 14.53
C GLU A 93 -1.55 11.19 13.04
N LEU A 94 -2.00 12.37 12.62
CA LEU A 94 -1.88 12.87 11.25
C LEU A 94 -1.10 14.18 11.28
N VAL A 95 0.02 14.22 10.59
CA VAL A 95 0.88 15.41 10.50
C VAL A 95 0.69 16.07 9.15
N PHE A 96 0.39 17.36 9.16
CA PHE A 96 0.26 18.19 7.99
C PHE A 96 1.37 19.25 7.94
N ASN A 97 1.96 19.46 6.77
CA ASN A 97 2.94 20.55 6.56
C ASN A 97 2.23 21.92 6.51
N THR A 98 2.99 23.00 6.31
CA THR A 98 2.50 24.39 6.22
C THR A 98 1.52 24.62 5.06
N GLU A 99 1.61 23.81 4.02
CA GLU A 99 0.75 23.79 2.84
C GLU A 99 -0.55 22.98 3.05
N ARG A 100 -0.72 22.39 4.26
CA ARG A 100 -1.84 21.53 4.68
C ARG A 100 -1.89 20.18 3.97
N GLU A 101 -0.75 19.72 3.49
CA GLU A 101 -0.58 18.40 2.89
C GLU A 101 -0.25 17.39 3.99
N LEU A 102 -0.86 16.20 3.94
CA LEU A 102 -0.59 15.13 4.89
C LEU A 102 0.81 14.54 4.63
N VAL A 103 1.75 14.73 5.53
CA VAL A 103 3.15 14.26 5.38
C VAL A 103 3.47 13.05 6.25
N GLU A 104 2.69 12.79 7.29
CA GLU A 104 2.83 11.57 8.09
C GLU A 104 1.48 11.10 8.64
N VAL A 105 1.29 9.79 8.70
CA VAL A 105 0.24 9.14 9.47
C VAL A 105 0.87 8.08 10.36
N ALA A 106 0.48 8.04 11.64
CA ALA A 106 0.93 7.03 12.58
C ALA A 106 -0.26 6.39 13.31
N TYR A 107 -0.25 5.06 13.41
CA TYR A 107 -1.26 4.26 14.08
C TYR A 107 -0.67 3.60 15.31
N PHE A 108 -1.35 3.79 16.44
CA PHE A 108 -0.98 3.24 17.71
C PHE A 108 -2.12 2.37 18.26
N VAL A 109 -1.75 1.29 18.94
CA VAL A 109 -2.65 0.48 19.76
C VAL A 109 -2.03 0.36 21.13
N GLU A 110 -2.78 0.69 22.19
CA GLU A 110 -2.28 0.72 23.58
C GLU A 110 -0.98 1.57 23.75
N ASN A 111 -0.85 2.64 22.97
CA ASN A 111 0.33 3.52 22.84
C ASN A 111 1.55 2.92 22.12
N ASP A 112 1.51 1.68 21.67
CA ASP A 112 2.56 1.11 20.84
C ASP A 112 2.37 1.50 19.37
N LEU A 113 3.43 1.99 18.73
CA LEU A 113 3.42 2.29 17.30
C LEU A 113 3.32 0.98 16.49
N LYS A 114 2.23 0.82 15.74
CA LYS A 114 2.01 -0.34 14.87
C LYS A 114 2.40 -0.08 13.42
N LEU A 115 2.12 1.13 12.93
CA LEU A 115 2.44 1.54 11.58
C LEU A 115 2.70 3.05 11.55
N ARG A 116 3.82 3.48 10.97
CA ARG A 116 4.02 4.86 10.51
C ARG A 116 4.13 4.87 9.00
N VAL A 117 3.47 5.82 8.35
CA VAL A 117 3.57 6.10 6.92
C VAL A 117 4.01 7.54 6.76
N SER A 118 5.13 7.76 6.08
CA SER A 118 5.63 9.09 5.74
C SER A 118 5.52 9.32 4.24
N TYR A 119 5.04 10.50 3.86
CA TYR A 119 4.85 10.94 2.48
C TYR A 119 5.81 12.09 2.19
N SER A 120 6.48 12.04 1.05
CA SER A 120 7.42 13.09 0.64
C SER A 120 7.50 13.20 -0.88
N HIS A 121 8.22 14.22 -1.36
CA HIS A 121 8.27 14.57 -2.78
C HIS A 121 6.87 14.74 -3.38
N LEU A 122 6.02 15.51 -2.70
CA LEU A 122 4.71 15.85 -3.25
C LEU A 122 4.89 16.74 -4.48
N ASN A 123 4.05 16.50 -5.49
CA ASN A 123 4.04 17.29 -6.71
C ASN A 123 3.13 18.53 -6.61
N ASP A 124 3.39 19.53 -7.45
CA ASP A 124 2.61 20.78 -7.48
C ASP A 124 1.29 20.66 -8.28
N LEU A 125 0.70 19.46 -8.34
CA LEU A 125 -0.58 19.26 -9.02
C LEU A 125 -1.74 19.80 -8.18
N ALA A 126 -2.88 20.10 -8.83
CA ALA A 126 -4.09 20.53 -8.14
C ALA A 126 -4.59 19.53 -7.07
N ARG A 127 -4.16 18.26 -7.18
CA ARG A 127 -4.22 17.25 -6.11
C ARG A 127 -2.81 16.71 -5.91
N PRO A 128 -2.08 17.16 -4.87
CA PRO A 128 -0.75 16.66 -4.58
C PRO A 128 -0.75 15.15 -4.41
N TYR A 129 0.25 14.49 -5.01
CA TYR A 129 0.50 13.06 -4.85
C TYR A 129 1.96 12.83 -4.49
N PRO A 130 2.26 11.98 -3.49
CA PRO A 130 3.62 11.73 -3.04
C PRO A 130 4.37 10.82 -4.01
N ALA A 131 5.52 11.29 -4.52
CA ALA A 131 6.42 10.45 -5.30
C ALA A 131 7.29 9.52 -4.43
N HIS A 132 7.29 9.69 -3.11
CA HIS A 132 7.99 8.81 -2.18
C HIS A 132 7.15 8.51 -0.94
N VAL A 133 7.03 7.22 -0.61
CA VAL A 133 6.28 6.71 0.54
C VAL A 133 7.14 5.75 1.34
N LYS A 134 7.31 6.04 2.62
CA LYS A 134 8.04 5.18 3.57
C LYS A 134 7.07 4.59 4.59
N LEU A 135 7.15 3.29 4.82
CA LEU A 135 6.35 2.58 5.82
C LEU A 135 7.27 1.98 6.88
N GLU A 136 6.97 2.21 8.14
CA GLU A 136 7.68 1.63 9.29
C GLU A 136 6.71 0.74 10.07
N LEU A 137 7.05 -0.54 10.22
CA LEU A 137 6.28 -1.53 10.99
C LEU A 137 7.15 -2.10 12.11
N PRO A 138 7.21 -1.45 13.29
CA PRO A 138 8.14 -1.81 14.36
C PRO A 138 8.01 -3.26 14.83
N GLU A 139 6.79 -3.77 15.02
CA GLU A 139 6.56 -5.15 15.47
C GLU A 139 7.08 -6.22 14.51
N LYS A 140 7.20 -5.85 13.23
CA LYS A 140 7.69 -6.74 12.16
C LYS A 140 9.16 -6.50 11.85
N TYR A 141 9.82 -5.56 12.56
CA TYR A 141 11.18 -5.10 12.27
C TYR A 141 11.37 -4.75 10.79
N ALA A 142 10.33 -4.15 10.18
CA ALA A 142 10.27 -3.93 8.74
C ALA A 142 10.22 -2.44 8.42
N THR A 143 10.96 -2.05 7.39
CA THR A 143 10.87 -0.74 6.74
C THR A 143 10.70 -0.97 5.25
N ILE A 144 9.73 -0.28 4.65
CA ILE A 144 9.43 -0.36 3.22
C ILE A 144 9.61 1.04 2.67
N ASP A 145 10.34 1.13 1.57
CA ASP A 145 10.66 2.37 0.89
C ASP A 145 10.15 2.25 -0.55
N LEU A 146 9.31 3.19 -0.97
CA LEU A 146 8.62 3.18 -2.26
C LEU A 146 8.86 4.50 -2.98
N GLU A 147 9.57 4.43 -4.10
CA GLU A 147 9.85 5.56 -4.97
C GLU A 147 9.10 5.40 -6.31
N PHE A 148 8.30 6.40 -6.67
CA PHE A 148 7.56 6.44 -7.94
C PHE A 148 8.28 7.36 -8.94
N THR A 149 8.83 6.76 -10.00
CA THR A 149 9.64 7.49 -11.00
C THR A 149 8.87 7.90 -12.25
N ASP A 150 7.89 7.10 -12.68
CA ASP A 150 7.03 7.37 -13.84
C ASP A 150 5.58 7.02 -13.48
N TYR A 151 4.83 8.01 -12.98
CA TYR A 151 3.47 7.81 -12.48
C TYR A 151 2.49 8.76 -13.15
N GLU A 152 1.29 8.24 -13.39
CA GLU A 152 0.14 9.01 -13.89
C GLU A 152 -1.03 8.80 -12.93
N THR A 153 -1.64 9.90 -12.48
CA THR A 153 -2.81 9.82 -11.59
C THR A 153 -4.10 9.93 -12.41
N ASN A 154 -5.13 9.16 -12.05
CA ASN A 154 -6.44 9.14 -12.71
C ASN A 154 -6.38 8.82 -14.22
N ALA A 155 -5.37 8.06 -14.65
CA ALA A 155 -5.22 7.60 -16.02
C ALA A 155 -6.42 6.74 -16.46
N LYS A 156 -6.71 6.73 -17.76
CA LYS A 156 -7.71 5.82 -18.32
C LYS A 156 -7.15 4.39 -18.33
N ILE A 157 -7.64 3.57 -17.41
CA ILE A 157 -7.24 2.16 -17.32
C ILE A 157 -7.98 1.33 -18.37
N ARG A 158 -7.25 0.47 -19.09
CA ARG A 158 -7.83 -0.47 -20.06
C ARG A 158 -8.63 -1.57 -19.35
N ASP A 159 -9.78 -1.93 -19.92
CA ASP A 159 -10.56 -3.08 -19.47
C ASP A 159 -9.72 -4.37 -19.45
N GLY A 160 -9.95 -5.20 -18.43
CA GLY A 160 -9.24 -6.46 -18.26
C GLY A 160 -7.77 -6.34 -17.85
N LEU A 161 -7.23 -5.14 -17.57
CA LEU A 161 -5.83 -4.99 -17.11
C LEU A 161 -5.51 -5.83 -15.86
N PHE A 162 -6.50 -6.01 -15.00
CA PHE A 162 -6.42 -6.77 -13.76
C PHE A 162 -6.84 -8.24 -13.90
N MET A 163 -7.16 -8.70 -15.12
CA MET A 163 -7.43 -10.11 -15.40
C MET A 163 -6.14 -10.78 -15.87
N LEU A 164 -5.56 -11.60 -15.01
CA LEU A 164 -4.48 -12.50 -15.38
C LEU A 164 -5.07 -13.87 -15.75
N THR A 165 -4.54 -14.47 -16.81
CA THR A 165 -4.90 -15.82 -17.26
C THR A 165 -3.64 -16.68 -17.34
N PRO A 166 -3.71 -17.99 -17.06
CA PRO A 166 -2.55 -18.88 -17.18
C PRO A 166 -2.01 -18.86 -18.61
N PRO A 167 -0.70 -18.66 -18.81
CA PRO A 167 -0.12 -18.75 -20.15
C PRO A 167 -0.12 -20.20 -20.65
N PRO A 168 0.04 -20.41 -21.98
CA PRO A 168 0.09 -21.74 -22.55
C PRO A 168 1.12 -22.64 -21.87
N GLY A 169 0.71 -23.86 -21.52
CA GLY A 169 1.56 -24.85 -20.86
C GLY A 169 1.88 -24.56 -19.39
N ALA A 170 1.32 -23.51 -18.80
CA ALA A 170 1.51 -23.22 -17.37
C ALA A 170 0.82 -24.28 -16.51
N LYS A 171 1.52 -24.74 -15.48
CA LYS A 171 0.92 -25.61 -14.46
C LYS A 171 0.14 -24.75 -13.47
N VAL A 172 -1.15 -25.03 -13.36
CA VAL A 172 -2.03 -24.33 -12.41
C VAL A 172 -1.92 -24.94 -11.01
N VAL A 173 -1.74 -24.11 -10.01
CA VAL A 173 -1.71 -24.45 -8.59
C VAL A 173 -2.79 -23.66 -7.87
N TYR A 174 -3.64 -24.36 -7.12
CA TYR A 174 -4.70 -23.70 -6.35
C TYR A 174 -4.21 -23.35 -4.96
N LEU A 175 -4.42 -22.10 -4.56
CA LEU A 175 -4.14 -21.61 -3.21
C LEU A 175 -5.31 -22.00 -2.26
N PRO A 176 -5.05 -22.10 -0.95
CA PRO A 176 -6.11 -22.31 0.03
C PRO A 176 -7.15 -21.16 -0.01
N ASN A 177 -8.37 -21.49 0.40
CA ASN A 177 -9.48 -20.54 0.49
C ASN A 177 -9.30 -19.55 1.64
#